data_AF-A0A1D7QZE5-F1
#
_entry.id   AF-A0A1D7QZE5-F1
#
_cell.length_a   1.000
_cell.length_b   1.000
_cell.length_c   1.000
_cell.angle_alpha   90.00
_cell.angle_beta   90.00
_cell.angle_gamma   90.00
#
_symmetry.space_group_name_H-M   'P 1'
#
loop_
_entity.id
_entity.type
_entity.pdbx_description
1 polymer ?
#
loop_
_entity_poly.entity_id
_entity_poly.type
_entity_poly.pdbx_seq_one_letter_code
_entity_poly.pdbx_strand_id
1 'polypeptide(L)'
;MQYVLFVILFTLAHVFSYTIAGAVALKFSKNLYEEKERVCDFMRDMADDAERSHVEKWFLPAQFLRGPLMAVILLPLFSAVTDLSFFIAVLFFGGLMFIYTHLSSVSPFIDNIEGQVYFKKSYLRKDYFWKFQYEMLMYSVLFGFLMAAAVTWIM
;
A
#
# COMPACT_ATOMS: atom_id res chain seq x y z
N MET A 1 -18.16 19.44 6.36
CA MET A 1 -16.92 19.38 7.17
C MET A 1 -16.43 17.95 7.36
N GLN A 2 -17.29 17.02 7.79
CA GLN A 2 -16.94 15.61 7.99
C GLN A 2 -16.33 14.92 6.75
N TYR A 3 -16.88 15.13 5.55
CA TYR A 3 -16.31 14.58 4.31
C TYR A 3 -14.86 15.05 4.04
N VAL A 4 -14.57 16.33 4.27
CA VAL A 4 -13.20 16.87 4.09
C VAL A 4 -12.26 16.26 5.13
N LEU A 5 -12.70 16.17 6.39
CA LEU A 5 -11.93 15.54 7.45
C LEU A 5 -11.64 14.06 7.14
N PHE A 6 -12.62 13.33 6.62
CA PHE A 6 -12.46 11.95 6.17
C PHE A 6 -11.37 11.82 5.12
N VAL A 7 -11.37 12.66 4.07
CA VAL A 7 -10.33 12.64 3.03
C VAL A 7 -8.95 12.94 3.61
N ILE A 8 -8.85 13.93 4.51
CA ILE A 8 -7.59 14.27 5.17
C ILE A 8 -7.07 13.10 6.01
N LEU A 9 -7.90 12.54 6.89
CA LEU A 9 -7.50 11.43 7.77
C LEU A 9 -7.18 10.16 6.97
N PHE A 10 -7.95 9.87 5.91
CA PHE A 10 -7.66 8.77 5.00
C PHE A 10 -6.30 8.95 4.34
N THR A 11 -6.01 10.15 3.84
CA THR A 11 -4.73 10.45 3.21
C THR A 11 -3.57 10.31 4.19
N LEU A 12 -3.71 10.86 5.39
CA LEU A 12 -2.69 10.75 6.42
C LEU A 12 -2.47 9.30 6.86
N ALA A 13 -3.54 8.54 7.08
CA ALA A 13 -3.47 7.11 7.40
C ALA A 13 -2.77 6.33 6.28
N HIS A 14 -3.09 6.62 5.01
CA HIS A 14 -2.46 6.00 3.85
C HIS A 14 -0.96 6.30 3.80
N VAL A 15 -0.60 7.59 3.78
CA VAL A 15 0.81 8.04 3.70
C VAL A 15 1.62 7.46 4.85
N PHE A 16 1.11 7.55 6.07
CA PHE A 16 1.80 7.05 7.25
C PHE A 16 1.97 5.52 7.20
N SER A 17 0.90 4.79 6.93
CA SER A 17 0.94 3.32 6.90
C SER A 17 1.87 2.81 5.83
N TYR A 18 1.79 3.39 4.62
CA TYR A 18 2.62 2.99 3.49
C TYR A 18 4.10 3.28 3.75
N THR A 19 4.40 4.46 4.32
CA THR A 19 5.78 4.85 4.64
C THR A 19 6.38 3.95 5.72
N ILE A 20 5.66 3.68 6.81
CA ILE A 20 6.16 2.79 7.87
C ILE A 20 6.32 1.36 7.35
N ALA A 21 5.33 0.85 6.62
CA ALA A 21 5.40 -0.50 6.09
C ALA A 21 6.60 -0.67 5.15
N GLY A 22 6.79 0.26 4.20
CA GLY A 22 7.94 0.26 3.30
C GLY A 22 9.26 0.39 4.04
N ALA A 23 9.39 1.32 5.00
CA ALA A 23 10.62 1.50 5.78
C ALA A 23 11.00 0.26 6.60
N VAL A 24 10.02 -0.47 7.15
CA VAL A 24 10.24 -1.72 7.87
C VAL A 24 10.56 -2.85 6.90
N ALA A 25 9.81 -2.98 5.80
CA ALA A 25 10.02 -4.01 4.80
C ALA A 25 11.39 -3.91 4.13
N LEU A 26 11.87 -2.68 3.84
CA LEU A 26 13.19 -2.41 3.29
C LEU A 26 14.33 -3.04 4.12
N LYS A 27 14.17 -3.18 5.44
CA LYS A 27 15.18 -3.85 6.27
C LYS A 27 15.33 -5.34 5.93
N PHE A 28 14.28 -5.97 5.40
CA PHE A 28 14.23 -7.38 5.04
C PHE A 28 14.30 -7.61 3.52
N SER A 29 14.08 -6.57 2.71
CA SER A 29 14.02 -6.62 1.25
C SER A 29 15.19 -5.91 0.55
N LYS A 30 16.26 -5.49 1.24
CA LYS A 30 17.40 -4.81 0.58
C LYS A 30 17.93 -5.55 -0.66
N ASN A 31 18.00 -6.87 -0.59
CA ASN A 31 18.46 -7.72 -1.68
C ASN A 31 17.54 -7.72 -2.93
N LEU A 32 16.31 -7.21 -2.83
CA LEU A 32 15.41 -7.02 -3.97
C LEU A 32 15.73 -5.76 -4.78
N TYR A 33 16.35 -4.76 -4.15
CA TYR A 33 16.48 -3.41 -4.70
C TYR A 33 17.92 -2.95 -4.91
N GLU A 34 18.90 -3.56 -4.22
CA GLU A 34 20.31 -3.11 -4.21
C GLU A 34 21.29 -4.14 -4.84
N GLU A 35 20.85 -5.35 -5.18
CA GLU A 35 21.73 -6.39 -5.74
C GLU A 35 21.85 -6.33 -7.27
N LYS A 36 23.05 -6.64 -7.80
CA LYS A 36 23.33 -6.68 -9.25
C LYS A 36 22.47 -7.67 -10.03
N GLU A 37 21.95 -8.71 -9.37
CA GLU A 37 21.04 -9.71 -9.94
C GLU A 37 19.59 -9.49 -9.45
N ARG A 38 19.17 -8.23 -9.30
CA ARG A 38 17.79 -7.89 -8.93
C ARG A 38 16.80 -8.42 -9.97
N VAL A 39 15.79 -9.16 -9.48
CA VAL A 39 14.72 -9.70 -10.33
C VAL A 39 13.71 -8.63 -10.75
N CYS A 40 13.62 -7.53 -10.00
CA CYS A 40 12.82 -6.36 -10.36
C CYS A 40 13.67 -5.32 -11.12
N ASP A 41 14.33 -5.74 -12.20
CA ASP A 41 15.16 -4.88 -13.06
C ASP A 41 14.38 -3.75 -13.76
N PHE A 42 13.07 -3.89 -13.86
CA PHE A 42 12.14 -2.87 -14.34
C PHE A 42 11.84 -1.76 -13.32
N MET A 43 12.25 -1.91 -12.05
CA MET A 43 12.15 -0.88 -11.02
C MET A 43 13.41 -0.02 -10.97
N ARG A 44 13.30 1.18 -10.38
CA ARG A 44 14.46 2.03 -10.10
C ARG A 44 15.46 1.32 -9.18
N ASP A 45 16.74 1.40 -9.54
CA ASP A 45 17.86 0.90 -8.77
C ASP A 45 18.09 1.79 -7.54
N MET A 46 18.02 1.21 -6.35
CA MET A 46 18.27 1.98 -5.14
C MET A 46 19.77 2.08 -4.81
N ALA A 47 20.62 1.32 -5.51
CA ALA A 47 22.08 1.43 -5.44
C ALA A 47 22.65 2.49 -6.40
N ASP A 48 21.88 2.94 -7.40
CA ASP A 48 22.23 4.08 -8.25
C ASP A 48 21.76 5.40 -7.63
N ASP A 49 22.68 6.35 -7.45
CA ASP A 49 22.39 7.62 -6.78
C ASP A 49 21.34 8.48 -7.51
N ALA A 50 21.34 8.46 -8.84
CA ALA A 50 20.41 9.28 -9.63
C ALA A 50 18.99 8.70 -9.57
N GLU A 51 18.87 7.37 -9.68
CA GLU A 51 17.59 6.67 -9.58
C GLU A 51 17.01 6.72 -8.16
N ARG A 52 17.85 6.51 -7.12
CA ARG A 52 17.45 6.66 -5.72
C ARG A 52 16.92 8.06 -5.42
N SER A 53 17.63 9.10 -5.85
CA SER A 53 17.22 10.49 -5.62
C SER A 53 15.85 10.79 -6.25
N HIS A 54 15.57 10.21 -7.41
CA HIS A 54 14.25 10.32 -8.02
C HIS A 54 13.16 9.69 -7.14
N VAL A 55 13.37 8.48 -6.63
CA VAL A 55 12.41 7.80 -5.74
C VAL A 55 12.19 8.61 -4.47
N GLU A 56 13.24 9.04 -3.79
CA GLU A 56 13.14 9.83 -2.56
C GLU A 56 12.37 11.14 -2.76
N LYS A 57 12.59 11.82 -3.89
CA LYS A 57 11.92 13.07 -4.23
C LYS A 57 10.43 12.88 -4.52
N TRP A 58 10.06 11.81 -5.24
CA TRP A 58 8.70 11.63 -5.77
C TRP A 58 7.82 10.70 -4.93
N PHE A 59 8.41 9.89 -4.07
CA PHE A 59 7.68 8.93 -3.23
C PHE A 59 6.56 9.58 -2.43
N LEU A 60 6.90 10.61 -1.65
CA LEU A 60 5.95 11.26 -0.74
C LEU A 60 4.87 12.05 -1.49
N PRO A 61 5.20 12.89 -2.50
CA PRO A 61 4.20 13.52 -3.36
C PRO A 61 3.23 12.52 -4.00
N ALA A 62 3.74 11.37 -4.46
CA ALA A 62 2.89 10.33 -5.05
C ALA A 62 1.89 9.76 -4.03
N GLN A 63 2.30 9.49 -2.78
CA GLN A 63 1.37 9.00 -1.76
C GLN A 63 0.32 10.06 -1.37
N PHE A 64 0.71 11.33 -1.30
CA PHE A 64 -0.24 12.43 -1.06
C PHE A 64 -1.22 12.65 -2.20
N LEU A 65 -0.88 12.25 -3.43
CA LEU A 65 -1.82 12.23 -4.54
C LEU A 65 -2.74 11.00 -4.50
N ARG A 66 -2.21 9.82 -4.17
CA ARG A 66 -2.97 8.56 -4.10
C ARG A 66 -4.04 8.57 -3.02
N GLY A 67 -3.71 9.03 -1.82
CA GLY A 67 -4.62 9.05 -0.67
C GLY A 67 -5.97 9.70 -0.97
N PRO A 68 -6.02 10.96 -1.46
CA PRO A 68 -7.25 11.63 -1.83
C PRO A 68 -8.01 10.93 -2.95
N LEU A 69 -7.32 10.46 -4.00
CA LEU A 69 -7.95 9.75 -5.11
C LEU A 69 -8.69 8.49 -4.63
N MET A 70 -8.07 7.74 -3.72
CA MET A 70 -8.68 6.56 -3.10
C MET A 70 -9.85 6.95 -2.18
N ALA A 71 -9.69 8.00 -1.36
CA ALA A 71 -10.71 8.45 -0.42
C ALA A 71 -11.98 8.96 -1.12
N VAL A 72 -11.84 9.68 -2.24
CA VAL A 72 -12.97 10.27 -2.98
C VAL A 72 -13.95 9.20 -3.47
N ILE A 73 -13.45 8.02 -3.86
CA ILE A 73 -14.29 6.90 -4.30
C ILE A 73 -15.20 6.37 -3.17
N LEU A 74 -14.80 6.54 -1.91
CA LEU A 74 -15.58 6.10 -0.75
C LEU A 74 -16.58 7.15 -0.25
N LEU A 75 -16.55 8.39 -0.75
CA LEU A 75 -17.48 9.44 -0.28
C LEU A 75 -18.96 9.10 -0.49
N PRO A 76 -19.39 8.46 -1.61
CA PRO A 76 -20.77 8.00 -1.74
C PRO A 76 -21.18 6.95 -0.69
N LEU A 77 -20.22 6.26 -0.08
CA LEU A 77 -20.41 5.24 0.94
C LEU A 77 -20.14 5.77 2.35
N PHE A 78 -19.93 7.08 2.52
CA PHE A 78 -19.44 7.68 3.75
C PHE A 78 -20.25 7.25 4.98
N SER A 79 -21.59 7.39 4.94
CA SER A 79 -22.47 6.98 6.06
C SER A 79 -22.30 5.51 6.41
N ALA A 80 -22.30 4.63 5.42
CA ALA A 80 -22.19 3.19 5.64
C ALA A 80 -20.84 2.80 6.25
N VAL A 81 -19.77 3.51 5.87
CA VAL A 81 -18.41 3.24 6.33
C VAL A 81 -18.16 3.82 7.73
N THR A 82 -18.76 4.97 8.06
CA THR A 82 -18.67 5.53 9.41
C THR A 82 -19.48 4.73 10.42
N ASP A 83 -20.62 4.16 10.02
CA ASP A 83 -21.48 3.39 10.92
C ASP A 83 -20.94 1.98 11.23
N LEU A 84 -19.80 1.59 10.66
CA LEU A 84 -19.17 0.30 10.95
C LEU A 84 -18.65 0.26 12.38
N SER A 85 -18.86 -0.88 13.06
CA SER A 85 -18.18 -1.14 14.32
C SER A 85 -16.67 -1.22 14.11
N PHE A 86 -15.89 -0.86 15.13
CA PHE A 86 -14.44 -0.74 15.03
C PHE A 86 -13.76 -1.94 14.35
N PHE A 87 -14.07 -3.17 14.77
CA PHE A 87 -13.45 -4.38 14.19
C PHE A 87 -13.88 -4.60 12.73
N ILE A 88 -15.12 -4.29 12.38
CA ILE A 88 -15.60 -4.40 11.00
C ILE A 88 -14.94 -3.31 10.14
N ALA A 89 -14.73 -2.11 10.66
CA ALA A 89 -13.97 -1.06 9.98
C ALA A 89 -12.51 -1.49 9.73
N VAL A 90 -11.84 -2.11 10.71
CA VAL A 90 -10.47 -2.65 10.53
C VAL A 90 -10.45 -3.66 9.39
N LEU A 91 -11.38 -4.61 9.38
CA LEU A 91 -11.47 -5.63 8.33
C LEU A 91 -11.82 -5.02 6.97
N PHE A 92 -12.73 -4.04 6.93
CA PHE A 92 -13.14 -3.38 5.70
C PHE A 92 -11.98 -2.60 5.07
N PHE A 93 -11.36 -1.68 5.82
CA PHE A 93 -10.27 -0.86 5.30
C PHE A 93 -8.98 -1.66 5.06
N GLY A 94 -8.67 -2.61 5.95
CA GLY A 94 -7.56 -3.53 5.74
C GLY A 94 -7.78 -4.43 4.52
N GLY A 95 -8.99 -4.97 4.36
CA GLY A 95 -9.37 -5.75 3.18
C GLY A 95 -9.34 -4.94 1.89
N LEU A 96 -9.75 -3.66 1.93
CA LEU A 96 -9.67 -2.75 0.79
C LEU A 96 -8.21 -2.54 0.34
N MET A 97 -7.28 -2.41 1.27
CA MET A 97 -5.85 -2.29 0.95
C MET A 97 -5.22 -3.61 0.51
N PHE A 98 -5.52 -4.71 1.20
CA PHE A 98 -4.87 -5.98 0.92
C PHE A 98 -5.46 -6.71 -0.29
N ILE A 99 -6.79 -6.76 -0.39
CA ILE A 99 -7.47 -7.52 -1.44
C ILE A 99 -7.57 -6.68 -2.70
N TYR A 100 -8.22 -5.51 -2.64
CA TYR A 100 -8.51 -4.72 -3.84
C TYR A 100 -7.29 -4.00 -4.38
N THR A 101 -6.49 -3.38 -3.51
CA THR A 101 -5.33 -2.59 -3.97
C THR A 101 -4.15 -3.49 -4.37
N HIS A 102 -4.10 -4.72 -3.87
CA HIS A 102 -2.93 -5.57 -3.99
C HIS A 102 -3.21 -6.95 -4.61
N LEU A 103 -3.81 -7.88 -3.86
CA LEU A 103 -3.93 -9.28 -4.27
C LEU A 103 -4.74 -9.46 -5.56
N SER A 104 -5.81 -8.66 -5.71
CA SER A 104 -6.72 -8.63 -6.86
C SER A 104 -6.47 -7.43 -7.78
N SER A 105 -5.29 -6.79 -7.67
CA SER A 105 -4.94 -5.66 -8.52
C SER A 105 -4.83 -6.09 -9.99
N VAL A 106 -5.36 -5.26 -10.89
CA VAL A 106 -5.29 -5.48 -12.33
C VAL A 106 -3.87 -5.31 -12.90
N SER A 107 -3.00 -4.59 -12.18
CA SER A 107 -1.60 -4.45 -12.57
C SER A 107 -0.85 -5.70 -12.12
N PRO A 108 -0.32 -6.53 -13.03
CA PRO A 108 0.39 -7.75 -12.65
C PRO A 108 1.65 -7.40 -11.86
N PHE A 109 1.83 -8.07 -10.73
CA PHE A 109 3.03 -7.96 -9.91
C PHE A 109 3.39 -9.32 -9.31
N ILE A 110 4.66 -9.52 -8.95
CA ILE A 110 5.24 -10.85 -8.65
C ILE A 110 4.46 -11.61 -7.57
N ASP A 111 3.80 -10.89 -6.67
CA ASP A 111 3.09 -11.44 -5.52
C ASP A 111 1.57 -11.31 -5.57
N ASN A 112 0.96 -10.94 -6.71
CA ASN A 112 -0.49 -10.92 -6.87
C ASN A 112 -1.00 -11.95 -7.90
N ILE A 113 -2.32 -12.14 -7.94
CA ILE A 113 -2.96 -13.18 -8.78
C ILE A 113 -2.62 -12.96 -10.25
N GLU A 114 -2.72 -11.72 -10.74
CA GLU A 114 -2.44 -11.36 -12.13
C GLU A 114 -0.98 -11.63 -12.53
N GLY A 115 -0.02 -11.35 -11.65
CA GLY A 115 1.38 -11.66 -11.90
C GLY A 115 1.65 -13.17 -11.96
N GLN A 116 0.97 -13.99 -11.16
CA GLN A 116 1.10 -15.46 -11.25
C GLN A 116 0.62 -16.00 -12.62
N VAL A 117 -0.27 -15.28 -13.30
CA VAL A 117 -0.78 -15.65 -14.62
C VAL A 117 0.16 -15.16 -15.73
N TYR A 118 0.60 -13.89 -15.66
CA TYR A 118 1.28 -13.25 -16.79
C TYR A 118 2.81 -13.26 -16.73
N PHE A 119 3.43 -13.39 -15.56
CA PHE A 119 4.88 -13.32 -15.46
C PHE A 119 5.57 -14.64 -15.81
N LYS A 120 6.74 -14.54 -16.44
CA LYS A 120 7.61 -15.70 -16.67
C LYS A 120 8.06 -16.28 -15.33
N LYS A 121 8.25 -17.60 -15.26
CA LYS A 121 8.71 -18.31 -14.05
C LYS A 121 10.00 -17.74 -13.44
N SER A 122 10.87 -17.12 -14.24
CA SER A 122 12.09 -16.44 -13.76
C SER A 122 11.81 -15.30 -12.77
N TYR A 123 10.66 -14.63 -12.90
CA TYR A 123 10.24 -13.55 -12.01
C TYR A 123 9.44 -14.08 -10.80
N LEU A 124 8.84 -15.27 -10.90
CA LEU A 124 7.97 -15.87 -9.86
C LEU A 124 8.75 -16.63 -8.79
N ARG A 125 9.60 -15.90 -8.06
CA ARG A 125 10.40 -16.46 -6.98
C ARG A 125 9.65 -16.42 -5.64
N LYS A 126 9.55 -17.59 -4.98
CA LYS A 126 8.81 -17.74 -3.71
C LYS A 126 9.33 -16.87 -2.58
N ASP A 127 10.64 -16.65 -2.52
CA ASP A 127 11.26 -15.80 -1.49
C ASP A 127 10.88 -14.33 -1.64
N TYR A 128 10.63 -13.86 -2.86
CA TYR A 128 10.18 -12.50 -3.11
C TYR A 128 8.68 -12.34 -2.88
N PHE A 129 7.89 -13.35 -3.24
CA PHE A 129 6.46 -13.39 -2.93
C PHE A 129 6.21 -13.06 -1.46
N TRP A 130 6.88 -13.76 -0.54
CA TRP A 130 6.67 -13.56 0.90
C TRP A 130 7.16 -12.20 1.42
N LYS A 131 8.21 -11.62 0.81
CA LYS A 131 8.72 -10.30 1.20
C LYS A 131 7.74 -9.19 0.85
N PHE A 132 7.19 -9.22 -0.37
CA PHE A 132 6.19 -8.24 -0.77
C PHE A 132 4.86 -8.43 -0.03
N GLN A 133 4.43 -9.69 0.18
CA GLN A 133 3.24 -9.99 0.98
C GLN A 133 3.36 -9.47 2.42
N TYR A 134 4.53 -9.56 3.03
CA TYR A 134 4.77 -9.03 4.37
C TYR A 134 4.58 -7.50 4.42
N GLU A 135 5.15 -6.78 3.45
CA GLU A 135 4.98 -5.32 3.35
C GLU A 135 3.49 -4.95 3.20
N MET A 136 2.78 -5.64 2.32
CA MET A 136 1.38 -5.34 2.02
C MET A 136 0.44 -5.71 3.17
N LEU A 137 0.72 -6.81 3.89
CA LEU A 137 -0.04 -7.18 5.08
C LEU A 137 0.15 -6.13 6.18
N MET A 138 1.39 -5.73 6.47
CA MET A 138 1.71 -4.71 7.46
C MET A 138 1.07 -3.36 7.11
N TYR A 139 1.20 -2.92 5.85
CA TYR A 139 0.54 -1.72 5.35
C TYR A 139 -0.97 -1.77 5.57
N SER A 140 -1.61 -2.86 5.17
CA SER A 140 -3.07 -2.99 5.20
C SER A 140 -3.62 -3.06 6.62
N VAL A 141 -2.92 -3.76 7.53
CA VAL A 141 -3.31 -3.86 8.94
C VAL A 141 -3.17 -2.50 9.63
N LEU A 142 -2.02 -1.82 9.46
CA LEU A 142 -1.79 -0.51 10.05
C LEU A 142 -2.81 0.52 9.54
N PHE A 143 -3.08 0.51 8.24
CA PHE A 143 -4.09 1.36 7.62
C PHE A 143 -5.49 1.08 8.17
N GLY A 144 -5.87 -0.20 8.28
CA GLY A 144 -7.17 -0.62 8.82
C GLY A 144 -7.40 -0.11 10.24
N PHE A 145 -6.40 -0.22 11.12
CA PHE A 145 -6.49 0.29 12.49
C PHE A 145 -6.61 1.82 12.55
N LEU A 146 -5.79 2.54 11.78
CA LEU A 146 -5.84 4.00 11.74
C LEU A 146 -7.17 4.51 11.20
N MET A 147 -7.70 3.86 10.16
CA MET A 147 -8.99 4.24 9.60
C MET A 147 -10.14 3.91 10.54
N ALA A 148 -10.12 2.75 11.20
CA ALA A 148 -11.13 2.41 12.21
C ALA A 148 -11.16 3.44 13.36
N ALA A 149 -10.00 3.87 13.83
CA ALA A 149 -9.90 4.94 14.82
C ALA A 149 -10.40 6.29 14.26
N ALA A 150 -10.04 6.63 13.02
CA ALA A 150 -10.45 7.88 12.37
C ALA A 150 -11.97 7.97 12.17
N VAL A 151 -12.62 6.91 11.68
CA VAL A 151 -14.08 6.94 11.47
C VAL A 151 -14.84 6.99 12.79
N THR A 152 -14.34 6.32 13.84
CA THR A 152 -14.91 6.40 15.19
C THR A 152 -14.82 7.81 15.76
N TRP A 153 -13.78 8.59 15.38
CA TRP A 153 -13.60 9.98 15.83
C TRP A 153 -14.40 11.01 15.02
N ILE A 154 -14.76 10.71 13.77
CA ILE A 154 -15.54 11.60 12.91
C ILE A 154 -17.04 11.61 13.32
N MET A 155 -17.53 10.49 13.88
CA MET A 155 -18.88 10.36 14.44
C MET A 155 -19.05 11.16 15.73
#